data_AF-A0A6L9ZRN8-F1
#
_entry.id   AF-A0A6L9ZRN8-F1
#
_cell.length_a   1.000
_cell.length_b   1.000
_cell.length_c   1.000
_cell.angle_alpha   90.00
_cell.angle_beta   90.00
_cell.angle_gamma   90.00
#
_symmetry.space_group_name_H-M   'P 1'
#
loop_
_entity.id
_entity.type
_entity.pdbx_description
1 polymer ?
#
loop_
_entity_poly.entity_id
_entity_poly.type
_entity_poly.pdbx_seq_one_letter_code
_entity_poly.pdbx_strand_id
1 'polypeptide(L)'
;MKLEVLPKARYHKQLAEVDFYETFFAGCSIWANELEKIVESAQQLASDFGLGAMDALHVAAAISVGADELITTEKPSKPMHRITEIRVISISQ
;
A
#
# COMPACT_ATOMS: atom_id res chain seq x y z
N MET A 1 2.98 -2.15 -3.61
CA MET A 1 3.74 -3.23 -2.92
C MET A 1 4.85 -3.88 -3.74
N LYS A 2 4.62 -4.92 -4.57
CA LYS A 2 5.73 -5.65 -5.27
C LYS A 2 6.66 -4.71 -6.05
N LEU A 3 6.08 -3.74 -6.76
CA LEU A 3 6.80 -2.73 -7.54
C LEU A 3 7.69 -1.80 -6.68
N GLU A 4 7.38 -1.61 -5.41
CA GLU A 4 8.15 -0.71 -4.54
C GLU A 4 9.44 -1.34 -4.03
N VAL A 5 9.41 -2.65 -3.76
CA VAL A 5 10.49 -3.34 -3.02
C VAL A 5 11.32 -4.27 -3.89
N LEU A 6 10.69 -5.08 -4.76
CA LEU A 6 11.40 -6.10 -5.54
C LEU A 6 12.36 -5.52 -6.59
N PRO A 7 12.02 -4.47 -7.37
CA PRO A 7 12.93 -3.98 -8.41
C PRO A 7 14.28 -3.55 -7.86
N LYS A 8 14.28 -2.87 -6.70
CA LYS A 8 15.51 -2.41 -6.05
C LYS A 8 16.35 -3.58 -5.56
N ALA A 9 15.74 -4.55 -4.86
CA ALA A 9 16.43 -5.74 -4.38
C ALA A 9 17.05 -6.54 -5.55
N ARG A 10 16.30 -6.72 -6.65
CA ARG A 10 16.79 -7.41 -7.86
C ARG A 10 17.92 -6.64 -8.54
N TYR A 11 17.77 -5.33 -8.74
CA TYR A 11 18.77 -4.49 -9.39
C TYR A 11 20.11 -4.53 -8.64
N HIS A 12 20.07 -4.45 -7.31
CA HIS A 12 21.26 -4.53 -6.45
C HIS A 12 21.71 -5.97 -6.14
N LYS A 13 21.10 -7.00 -6.75
CA LYS A 13 21.44 -8.42 -6.57
C LYS A 13 21.38 -8.89 -5.10
N GLN A 14 20.46 -8.33 -4.32
CA GLN A 14 20.25 -8.68 -2.92
C GLN A 14 19.39 -9.94 -2.83
N LEU A 15 19.97 -11.11 -3.14
CA LEU A 15 19.22 -12.36 -3.30
C LEU A 15 18.39 -12.74 -2.06
N ALA A 16 18.97 -12.63 -0.87
CA ALA A 16 18.24 -12.92 0.38
C ALA A 16 17.02 -12.00 0.59
N GLU A 17 17.11 -10.74 0.17
CA GLU A 17 16.00 -9.79 0.27
C GLU A 17 14.91 -10.09 -0.78
N VAL A 18 15.31 -10.51 -1.99
CA VAL A 18 14.39 -10.99 -3.02
C VAL A 18 13.61 -12.22 -2.54
N ASP A 19 14.31 -13.23 -2.02
CA ASP A 19 13.71 -14.47 -1.52
C ASP A 19 12.74 -14.19 -0.37
N PHE A 20 13.10 -13.27 0.53
CA PHE A 20 12.23 -12.81 1.61
C PHE A 20 10.94 -12.20 1.06
N TYR A 21 11.03 -11.22 0.16
CA TYR A 21 9.84 -10.57 -0.41
C TYR A 21 8.96 -11.54 -1.20
N GLU A 22 9.55 -12.41 -2.02
CA GLU A 22 8.78 -13.39 -2.80
C GLU A 22 8.05 -14.39 -1.90
N THR A 23 8.72 -14.90 -0.86
CA THR A 23 8.11 -15.77 0.14
C THR A 23 6.99 -15.06 0.90
N PHE A 24 7.22 -13.83 1.35
CA PHE A 24 6.21 -13.04 2.05
C PHE A 24 4.97 -12.80 1.18
N PHE A 25 5.15 -12.38 -0.07
CA PHE A 25 4.04 -12.14 -0.99
C PHE A 25 3.34 -13.43 -1.44
N ALA A 26 4.02 -14.57 -1.46
CA ALA A 26 3.38 -15.86 -1.73
C ALA A 26 2.35 -16.25 -0.65
N GLY A 27 2.48 -15.72 0.57
CA GLY A 27 1.49 -15.91 1.64
C GLY A 27 0.23 -15.03 1.53
N CYS A 28 0.18 -14.10 0.58
CA CYS A 28 -0.96 -13.19 0.42
C CYS A 28 -2.15 -13.92 -0.19
N SER A 29 -3.27 -13.97 0.55
CA SER A 29 -4.49 -14.68 0.13
C SER A 29 -5.36 -13.89 -0.84
N ILE A 30 -5.35 -12.55 -0.74
CA ILE A 30 -6.21 -11.66 -1.54
C ILE A 30 -5.36 -10.54 -2.12
N TRP A 31 -5.41 -10.38 -3.45
CA TRP A 31 -4.77 -9.30 -4.18
C TRP A 31 -5.82 -8.36 -4.77
N ALA A 32 -5.59 -7.05 -4.64
CA ALA A 32 -6.39 -6.03 -5.28
C ALA A 32 -6.08 -5.99 -6.78
N ASN A 33 -6.96 -6.58 -7.60
CA ASN A 33 -6.70 -6.81 -9.03
C ASN A 33 -7.47 -5.86 -9.97
N GLU A 34 -8.45 -5.12 -9.47
CA GLU A 34 -9.27 -4.19 -10.26
C GLU A 34 -8.54 -2.85 -10.50
N LEU A 35 -7.43 -2.90 -11.24
CA LEU A 35 -6.48 -1.79 -11.36
C LEU A 35 -7.11 -0.47 -11.80
N GLU A 36 -7.99 -0.49 -12.81
CA GLU A 36 -8.66 0.73 -13.29
C GLU A 36 -9.46 1.41 -12.18
N LYS A 37 -10.31 0.65 -11.47
CA LYS A 37 -11.09 1.16 -10.33
C LYS A 37 -10.21 1.66 -9.19
N ILE A 38 -9.10 0.97 -8.92
CA ILE A 38 -8.14 1.37 -7.89
C ILE A 38 -7.49 2.71 -8.26
N VAL A 39 -7.09 2.89 -9.53
CA VAL A 39 -6.47 4.14 -10.00
C VAL A 39 -7.46 5.29 -9.94
N GLU A 40 -8.69 5.10 -10.41
CA GLU A 40 -9.76 6.11 -10.33
C GLU A 40 -10.05 6.50 -8.87
N SER A 41 -10.21 5.51 -8.00
CA SER A 41 -10.47 5.74 -6.57
C SER A 41 -9.28 6.43 -5.89
N ALA A 42 -8.05 6.06 -6.23
CA ALA A 42 -6.84 6.69 -5.71
C ALA A 42 -6.75 8.16 -6.12
N GLN A 43 -7.13 8.52 -7.36
CA GLN A 43 -7.17 9.91 -7.78
C GLN A 43 -8.13 10.73 -6.91
N GLN A 44 -9.34 10.20 -6.67
CA GLN A 44 -10.34 10.85 -5.82
C GLN A 44 -9.83 11.02 -4.36
N LEU A 45 -9.32 9.94 -3.76
CA LEU A 45 -8.76 9.96 -2.40
C LEU A 45 -7.58 10.92 -2.26
N ALA A 46 -6.70 11.00 -3.28
CA ALA A 46 -5.59 11.94 -3.28
C ALA A 46 -6.07 13.39 -3.27
N SER A 47 -7.11 13.71 -4.05
CA SER A 47 -7.72 15.03 -4.08
C SER A 47 -8.44 15.40 -2.78
N ASP A 48 -9.20 14.47 -2.20
CA ASP A 48 -10.03 14.73 -1.03
C ASP A 48 -9.21 14.86 0.27
N PHE A 49 -8.15 14.06 0.39
CA PHE A 49 -7.35 13.96 1.62
C PHE A 49 -5.93 14.52 1.49
N GLY A 50 -5.54 15.00 0.30
CA GLY A 50 -4.21 15.54 0.05
C GLY A 50 -3.10 14.48 0.15
N LEU A 51 -3.37 13.27 -0.34
CA LEU A 51 -2.42 12.15 -0.30
C LEU A 51 -1.42 12.22 -1.45
N GLY A 52 -0.23 11.65 -1.24
CA GLY A 52 0.66 11.32 -2.34
C GLY A 52 0.07 10.20 -3.22
N ALA A 53 0.47 10.14 -4.49
CA ALA A 53 -0.09 9.18 -5.45
C ALA A 53 0.03 7.71 -4.98
N MET A 54 1.19 7.31 -4.45
CA MET A 54 1.38 5.92 -3.95
C MET A 54 0.56 5.65 -2.69
N ASP A 55 0.49 6.60 -1.77
CA ASP A 55 -0.34 6.50 -0.56
C ASP A 55 -1.80 6.29 -0.92
N ALA A 56 -2.31 7.06 -1.89
CA ALA A 56 -3.67 6.94 -2.37
C ALA A 56 -3.93 5.58 -3.05
N LEU A 57 -2.98 5.08 -3.83
CA LEU A 57 -3.08 3.75 -4.45
C LEU A 57 -3.12 2.62 -3.40
N HIS A 58 -2.32 2.72 -2.33
CA HIS A 58 -2.36 1.74 -1.25
C HIS A 58 -3.69 1.75 -0.50
N VAL A 59 -4.22 2.94 -0.20
CA VAL A 59 -5.52 3.09 0.45
C VAL A 59 -6.63 2.55 -0.45
N ALA A 60 -6.67 2.96 -1.72
CA ALA A 60 -7.67 2.51 -2.67
C ALA A 60 -7.65 0.98 -2.85
N ALA A 61 -6.46 0.37 -2.93
CA ALA A 61 -6.33 -1.07 -3.01
C ALA A 61 -6.89 -1.78 -1.76
N ALA A 62 -6.60 -1.27 -0.56
CA ALA A 62 -7.11 -1.85 0.69
C ALA A 62 -8.64 -1.76 0.77
N ILE A 63 -9.21 -0.60 0.42
CA ILE A 63 -10.67 -0.40 0.37
C ILE A 63 -11.31 -1.34 -0.67
N SER A 64 -10.70 -1.51 -1.84
CA SER A 64 -11.27 -2.32 -2.94
C SER A 64 -11.46 -3.80 -2.58
N VAL A 65 -10.64 -4.33 -1.67
CA VAL A 65 -10.72 -5.72 -1.21
C VAL A 65 -11.51 -5.86 0.10
N GLY A 66 -12.06 -4.76 0.62
CA GLY A 66 -12.80 -4.74 1.88
C GLY A 66 -11.93 -5.02 3.10
N ALA A 67 -10.67 -4.57 3.11
CA ALA A 67 -9.79 -4.74 4.26
C ALA A 67 -10.31 -3.95 5.47
N ASP A 68 -10.19 -4.53 6.67
CA ASP A 68 -10.59 -3.86 7.93
C ASP A 68 -9.65 -2.71 8.30
N GLU A 69 -8.34 -2.90 8.06
CA GLU A 69 -7.30 -1.97 8.47
C GLU A 69 -6.17 -1.86 7.42
N LEU A 70 -5.57 -0.68 7.31
CA LEU A 70 -4.34 -0.44 6.56
C LEU A 70 -3.17 -0.22 7.54
N ILE A 71 -2.21 -1.14 7.53
CA ILE A 71 -1.02 -1.07 8.38
C ILE A 71 0.11 -0.32 7.64
N THR A 72 0.71 0.68 8.30
CA THR A 72 1.76 1.52 7.71
C THR A 72 2.86 1.87 8.70
N THR A 73 4.03 2.25 8.19
CA THR A 73 5.11 2.87 8.97
C THR A 73 5.10 4.40 8.87
N GLU A 74 4.09 4.99 8.22
CA GLU A 74 3.93 6.45 8.19
C GLU A 74 3.54 7.00 9.57
N LYS A 75 4.13 8.13 9.94
CA LYS A 75 3.86 8.80 11.22
C LYS A 75 2.39 9.22 11.31
N PRO A 76 1.75 9.15 12.49
CA PRO A 76 0.37 9.59 12.70
C PRO A 76 0.05 11.02 12.25
N SER A 77 1.05 11.90 12.18
CA SER A 77 0.88 13.29 11.71
C SER A 77 0.70 13.43 10.20
N LYS A 78 0.90 12.36 9.43
CA LYS A 78 0.86 12.36 7.96
C LYS A 78 -0.59 12.33 7.42
N PRO A 79 -0.83 12.88 6.22
CA PRO A 79 -2.17 12.95 5.62
C PRO A 79 -2.92 11.62 5.56
N MET A 80 -2.22 10.49 5.38
CA MET A 80 -2.80 9.14 5.33
C MET A 80 -3.65 8.80 6.56
N HIS A 81 -3.33 9.34 7.74
CA HIS A 81 -4.10 9.10 8.98
C HIS A 81 -5.38 9.94 9.10
N ARG A 82 -5.66 10.82 8.13
CA ARG A 82 -6.91 11.62 8.10
C ARG A 82 -8.03 10.93 7.32
N ILE A 83 -7.71 9.85 6.62
CA ILE A 83 -8.63 9.04 5.83
C ILE A 83 -9.65 8.42 6.77
N THR A 84 -10.94 8.47 6.41
CA THR A 84 -12.04 7.96 7.22
C THR A 84 -12.68 6.70 6.62
N GLU A 85 -12.35 6.41 5.37
CA GLU A 85 -12.86 5.29 4.57
C GLU A 85 -12.26 3.94 4.98
N ILE A 86 -11.11 3.95 5.64
CA ILE A 86 -10.46 2.77 6.21
C ILE A 86 -9.68 3.16 7.46
N ARG A 87 -9.63 2.26 8.45
CA ARG A 87 -8.81 2.47 9.64
C ARG A 87 -7.33 2.32 9.31
N VAL A 88 -6.56 3.39 9.44
CA VAL A 88 -5.11 3.37 9.24
C VAL A 88 -4.40 3.21 10.58
N ILE A 89 -3.48 2.24 10.69
CA ILE A 89 -2.71 1.95 11.89
C ILE A 89 -1.22 2.12 11.60
N SER A 90 -0.58 3.01 12.37
CA SER A 90 0.88 3.17 12.33
C SER A 90 1.57 2.17 13.26
N ILE A 91 2.62 1.51 12.77
CA ILE A 91 3.54 0.71 13.60
C ILE A 91 4.88 1.40 13.84
N SER A 92 5.08 2.60 13.28
CA SER A 92 6.23 3.43 13.64
C SER A 92 5.95 4.11 14.98
N GLN A 93 6.72 3.75 16.01
CA GLN A 93 6.77 4.47 17.29
C GLN A 93 7.54 5.79 17.11
#